data_AF-E4Y827-F1
#
_entry.id   AF-E4Y827-F1
#
_cell.length_a   1.000
_cell.length_b   1.000
_cell.length_c   1.000
_cell.angle_alpha   90.00
_cell.angle_beta   90.00
_cell.angle_gamma   90.00
#
_symmetry.space_group_name_H-M   'P 1'
#
loop_
_entity.id
_entity.type
_entity.pdbx_description
1 polymer ?
#
loop_
_entity_poly.entity_id
_entity_poly.type
_entity_poly.pdbx_seq_one_letter_code
_entity_poly.pdbx_strand_id
1 'polypeptide(L)'
;MLFISICLDGLAAVFFERIRKNFEEKDDKRNFLVNTLELVTSVNLIAIFFCIPALFINNDVIKAVNFISLQPEITIPILTSTFTYALGQIAIGASYLQFGTLSTSMAQTLRIMITLLGTVYLFHDPFSHLQMIGTSFMLLGILCNFAQSFRTKNIVESSHQNGVWEKCLGKKSGLEDLESLPLVDSDYSSDTGTSTLY
;
A
#
# COMPACT_ATOMS: atom_id res chain seq x y z
N MET A 1 -22.17 5.37 9.94
CA MET A 1 -21.67 5.15 8.56
C MET A 1 -20.16 5.27 8.48
N LEU A 2 -19.52 6.37 8.90
CA LEU A 2 -18.06 6.53 8.82
C LEU A 2 -17.26 5.44 9.55
N PHE A 3 -17.62 5.12 10.80
CA PHE A 3 -16.94 4.07 11.56
C PHE A 3 -17.02 2.71 10.87
N ILE A 4 -18.20 2.36 10.36
CA ILE A 4 -18.43 1.11 9.62
C ILE A 4 -17.59 1.07 8.35
N SER A 5 -17.49 2.19 7.61
CA SER A 5 -16.63 2.28 6.42
C SER A 5 -15.16 2.06 6.76
N ILE A 6 -14.65 2.71 7.81
CA ILE A 6 -13.25 2.55 8.25
C ILE A 6 -12.98 1.10 8.69
N CYS A 7 -13.91 0.46 9.40
CA CYS A 7 -13.80 -0.94 9.77
C CYS A 7 -13.80 -1.87 8.55
N LEU A 8 -14.66 -1.60 7.57
CA LEU A 8 -14.72 -2.39 6.33
C LEU A 8 -13.47 -2.19 5.46
N ASP A 9 -12.97 -0.97 5.34
CA ASP A 9 -11.73 -0.67 4.63
C ASP A 9 -10.53 -1.36 5.29
N GLY A 10 -10.46 -1.35 6.63
CA GLY A 10 -9.44 -2.09 7.39
C GLY A 10 -9.55 -3.60 7.20
N LEU A 11 -10.76 -4.16 7.23
CA LEU A 11 -11.00 -5.58 7.00
C LEU A 11 -10.63 -5.97 5.56
N ALA A 12 -11.00 -5.16 4.58
CA ALA A 12 -10.63 -5.35 3.17
C ALA A 12 -9.11 -5.34 2.97
N ALA A 13 -8.39 -4.44 3.65
CA ALA A 13 -6.93 -4.41 3.63
C ALA A 13 -6.31 -5.71 4.17
N VAL A 14 -6.86 -6.26 5.27
CA VAL A 14 -6.42 -7.56 5.81
C VAL A 14 -6.70 -8.70 4.85
N PHE A 15 -7.88 -8.72 4.21
CA PHE A 15 -8.20 -9.71 3.18
C PHE A 15 -7.24 -9.62 1.99
N PHE A 16 -6.96 -8.41 1.53
CA PHE A 16 -6.03 -8.16 0.43
C PHE A 16 -4.61 -8.65 0.76
N GLU A 17 -4.14 -8.46 2.00
CA GLU A 17 -2.86 -9.01 2.45
C GLU A 17 -2.84 -10.54 2.51
N ARG A 18 -3.91 -11.17 3.00
CA ARG A 18 -4.03 -12.63 3.00
C ARG A 18 -3.98 -13.19 1.58
N ILE A 19 -4.72 -12.57 0.66
CA ILE A 19 -4.72 -12.96 -0.75
C ILE A 19 -3.30 -12.85 -1.32
N ARG A 20 -2.57 -11.77 -1.06
CA ARG A 20 -1.16 -11.65 -1.48
C ARG A 20 -0.28 -12.77 -0.92
N LYS A 21 -0.36 -13.06 0.39
CA LYS A 21 0.47 -14.12 1.01
C LYS A 21 0.25 -15.47 0.32
N ASN A 22 -0.98 -15.80 -0.04
CA ASN A 22 -1.30 -17.02 -0.78
C ASN A 22 -0.69 -17.04 -2.21
N PHE A 23 -0.50 -15.87 -2.84
CA PHE A 23 0.16 -15.74 -4.14
C PHE A 23 1.69 -15.78 -4.04
N GLU A 24 2.25 -15.25 -2.95
CA GLU A 24 3.69 -15.29 -2.65
C GLU A 24 4.15 -16.70 -2.25
N GLU A 25 3.31 -17.46 -1.55
CA GLU A 25 3.59 -18.87 -1.20
C GLU A 25 3.53 -19.80 -2.41
N LYS A 26 2.73 -19.47 -3.41
CA LYS A 26 2.61 -20.23 -4.67
C LYS A 26 3.72 -19.95 -5.68
N ASP A 27 4.74 -19.17 -5.34
CA ASP A 27 5.70 -18.63 -6.31
C ASP A 27 6.66 -19.69 -6.86
N ASP A 28 6.15 -20.44 -7.83
CA ASP A 28 6.89 -21.20 -8.83
C ASP A 28 7.29 -20.25 -9.96
N LYS A 29 8.44 -19.57 -9.86
CA LYS A 29 9.20 -18.92 -10.95
C LYS A 29 8.38 -18.23 -12.08
N ARG A 30 7.23 -17.61 -11.82
CA ARG A 30 6.45 -16.92 -12.87
C ARG A 30 6.81 -15.44 -12.94
N ASN A 31 6.67 -14.85 -14.14
CA ASN A 31 6.97 -13.45 -14.38
C ASN A 31 6.20 -12.53 -13.41
N PHE A 32 6.88 -11.58 -12.77
CA PHE A 32 6.32 -10.60 -11.82
C PHE A 32 5.03 -9.91 -12.32
N LEU A 33 4.97 -9.64 -13.62
CA LEU A 33 3.82 -8.99 -14.27
C LEU A 33 2.58 -9.89 -14.28
N VAL A 34 2.76 -11.21 -14.45
CA VAL A 34 1.65 -12.18 -14.43
C VAL A 34 1.10 -12.32 -13.01
N ASN A 35 1.97 -12.38 -12.01
CA ASN A 35 1.56 -12.44 -10.60
C ASN A 35 0.76 -11.19 -10.19
N THR A 36 1.21 -10.01 -10.66
CA THR A 36 0.47 -8.75 -10.45
C THR A 36 -0.93 -8.79 -11.04
N LEU A 37 -1.06 -9.26 -12.28
CA LEU A 37 -2.36 -9.37 -12.95
C LEU A 37 -3.29 -10.36 -12.25
N GLU A 38 -2.77 -11.50 -11.78
CA GLU A 38 -3.55 -12.53 -11.09
C GLU A 38 -4.07 -12.04 -9.73
N LEU A 39 -3.23 -11.30 -8.99
CA LEU A 39 -3.62 -10.66 -7.73
C LEU A 39 -4.75 -9.63 -7.94
N VAL A 40 -4.53 -8.67 -8.84
CA VAL A 40 -5.49 -7.58 -9.10
C VAL A 40 -6.81 -8.13 -9.65
N THR A 41 -6.76 -9.13 -10.53
CA THR A 41 -7.97 -9.76 -11.09
C THR A 41 -8.76 -10.49 -10.02
N SER A 42 -8.08 -11.25 -9.15
CA SER A 42 -8.74 -12.01 -8.07
C SER A 42 -9.49 -11.09 -7.11
N VAL A 43 -8.89 -9.96 -6.77
CA VAL A 43 -9.49 -8.96 -5.87
C VAL A 43 -10.65 -8.23 -6.54
N ASN A 44 -10.49 -7.87 -7.82
CA ASN A 44 -11.56 -7.26 -8.60
C ASN A 44 -12.76 -8.21 -8.80
N LEU A 45 -12.53 -9.51 -8.97
CA LEU A 45 -13.61 -10.50 -9.08
C LEU A 45 -14.43 -10.61 -7.79
N ILE A 46 -13.76 -10.61 -6.64
CA ILE A 46 -14.45 -10.56 -5.34
C ILE A 46 -15.26 -9.28 -5.21
N ALA A 47 -14.69 -8.12 -5.59
CA ALA A 47 -15.39 -6.85 -5.57
C ALA A 47 -16.64 -6.85 -6.48
N ILE A 48 -16.53 -7.43 -7.69
CA ILE A 48 -17.66 -7.57 -8.62
C ILE A 48 -18.76 -8.45 -8.01
N PHE A 49 -18.39 -9.55 -7.35
CA PHE A 49 -19.35 -10.45 -6.70
C PHE A 49 -20.19 -9.72 -5.64
N PHE A 50 -19.59 -8.80 -4.88
CA PHE A 50 -20.33 -7.97 -3.91
C PHE A 50 -21.08 -6.81 -4.57
N CYS A 51 -20.53 -6.18 -5.61
CA CYS A 51 -21.14 -5.03 -6.27
C CYS A 51 -22.37 -5.38 -7.13
N ILE A 52 -22.35 -6.50 -7.85
CA ILE A 52 -23.44 -6.85 -8.77
C ILE A 52 -24.81 -6.92 -8.06
N PRO A 53 -24.98 -7.69 -6.96
CA PRO A 53 -26.25 -7.75 -6.25
C PRO A 53 -26.70 -6.38 -5.72
N ALA A 54 -25.75 -5.58 -5.21
CA ALA A 54 -26.04 -4.25 -4.70
C ALA A 54 -26.56 -3.31 -5.80
N LEU A 55 -26.03 -3.39 -7.02
CA LEU A 55 -26.49 -2.61 -8.17
C LEU A 55 -27.92 -2.99 -8.61
N PHE A 56 -28.27 -4.29 -8.55
CA PHE A 56 -29.61 -4.76 -8.87
C PHE A 56 -30.66 -4.31 -7.84
N ILE A 57 -30.34 -4.37 -6.55
CA ILE A 57 -31.26 -3.94 -5.48
C ILE A 57 -31.65 -2.46 -5.63
N ASN A 58 -30.69 -1.61 -6.03
CA ASN A 58 -30.91 -0.16 -6.16
C ASN A 58 -31.47 0.28 -7.53
N ASN A 59 -31.60 -0.66 -8.49
CA ASN A 59 -31.99 -0.41 -9.88
C ASN A 59 -31.10 0.64 -10.59
N ASP A 60 -29.85 0.79 -10.18
CA ASP A 60 -28.96 1.82 -10.71
C ASP A 60 -28.47 1.52 -12.13
N VAL A 61 -28.43 0.24 -12.51
CA VAL A 61 -28.06 -0.20 -13.86
C VAL A 61 -29.01 0.40 -14.91
N ILE A 62 -30.32 0.38 -14.65
CA ILE A 62 -31.33 0.89 -15.57
C ILE A 62 -31.21 2.42 -15.70
N LYS A 63 -30.95 3.11 -14.59
CA LYS A 63 -30.72 4.56 -14.58
C LYS A 63 -29.47 4.94 -15.37
N ALA A 64 -28.38 4.19 -15.21
CA ALA A 64 -27.12 4.42 -15.92
C ALA A 64 -27.27 4.24 -17.43
N VAL A 65 -27.97 3.19 -17.88
CA VAL A 65 -28.21 2.95 -19.32
C VAL A 65 -29.07 4.06 -19.93
N ASN A 66 -30.11 4.50 -19.23
CA ASN A 66 -30.92 5.63 -19.67
C ASN A 66 -30.08 6.91 -19.76
N PHE A 67 -29.22 7.18 -18.77
CA PHE A 67 -28.36 8.36 -18.75
C PHE A 67 -27.39 8.40 -19.93
N ILE A 68 -26.73 7.28 -20.24
CA ILE A 68 -25.81 7.17 -21.40
C ILE A 68 -26.57 7.36 -22.71
N SER A 69 -27.83 6.89 -22.79
CA SER A 69 -28.67 7.06 -23.97
C SER A 69 -29.11 8.51 -24.19
N LEU A 70 -29.31 9.28 -23.11
CA LEU A 70 -29.68 10.70 -23.18
C LEU A 70 -28.49 11.61 -23.48
N GLN A 71 -27.28 11.24 -23.06
CA GLN A 71 -26.06 12.03 -23.27
C GLN A 71 -24.93 11.14 -23.81
N PRO A 72 -24.79 10.97 -25.13
CA PRO A 72 -23.72 10.14 -25.69
C PRO A 72 -22.33 10.78 -25.56
N GLU A 73 -22.23 12.11 -25.43
CA GLU A 73 -20.95 12.84 -25.38
C GLU A 73 -20.07 12.46 -24.17
N ILE A 74 -20.69 12.07 -23.05
CA ILE A 74 -19.98 11.65 -21.83
C ILE A 74 -19.38 10.24 -21.92
N THR A 75 -19.74 9.46 -22.94
CA THR A 75 -19.29 8.07 -23.09
C THR A 75 -17.77 7.97 -23.23
N ILE A 76 -17.16 8.87 -24.02
CA ILE A 76 -15.71 8.87 -24.26
C ILE A 76 -14.92 9.23 -22.98
N PRO A 77 -15.26 10.31 -22.24
CA PRO A 77 -14.67 10.57 -20.93
C PRO A 77 -14.78 9.39 -19.96
N ILE A 78 -15.94 8.72 -19.89
CA ILE A 78 -16.15 7.59 -18.97
C ILE A 78 -15.28 6.38 -19.37
N LEU A 79 -15.16 6.08 -20.66
CA LEU A 79 -14.31 5.00 -21.15
C LEU A 79 -12.83 5.28 -20.85
N THR A 80 -12.38 6.50 -21.14
CA THR A 80 -10.99 6.90 -20.89
C THR A 80 -10.65 6.94 -19.39
N SER A 81 -11.59 7.40 -18.54
CA SER A 81 -11.41 7.36 -17.08
C SER A 81 -11.37 5.93 -16.56
N THR A 82 -12.22 5.03 -17.09
CA THR A 82 -12.24 3.62 -16.70
C THR A 82 -10.94 2.92 -17.11
N PHE A 83 -10.45 3.17 -18.32
CA PHE A 83 -9.18 2.62 -18.80
C PHE A 83 -8.00 3.12 -17.95
N THR A 84 -7.97 4.43 -17.66
CA THR A 84 -6.96 5.03 -16.78
C THR A 84 -7.01 4.44 -15.37
N TYR A 85 -8.21 4.19 -14.85
CA TYR A 85 -8.40 3.55 -13.55
C TYR A 85 -7.89 2.11 -13.53
N ALA A 86 -8.17 1.32 -14.56
CA ALA A 86 -7.65 -0.04 -14.70
C ALA A 86 -6.11 -0.09 -14.73
N LEU A 87 -5.48 0.83 -15.49
CA LEU A 87 -4.02 0.98 -15.47
C LEU A 87 -3.49 1.37 -14.09
N GLY A 88 -4.18 2.29 -13.41
CA GLY A 88 -3.84 2.69 -12.05
C GLY A 88 -3.89 1.54 -11.05
N GLN A 89 -4.89 0.65 -11.15
CA GLN A 89 -5.00 -0.53 -10.31
C GLN A 89 -3.85 -1.52 -10.54
N ILE A 90 -3.43 -1.73 -11.80
CA ILE A 90 -2.28 -2.58 -12.12
C ILE A 90 -0.99 -1.99 -11.51
N ALA A 91 -0.77 -0.67 -11.62
CA ALA A 91 0.38 0.00 -11.03
C ALA A 91 0.40 -0.09 -9.50
N ILE A 92 -0.77 0.02 -8.86
CA ILE A 92 -0.91 -0.17 -7.40
C ILE A 92 -0.60 -1.61 -7.02
N GLY A 93 -1.16 -2.59 -7.73
CA GLY A 93 -0.89 -4.01 -7.49
C GLY A 93 0.59 -4.37 -7.66
N ALA A 94 1.26 -3.79 -8.67
CA ALA A 94 2.69 -3.98 -8.88
C ALA A 94 3.51 -3.41 -7.72
N SER A 95 3.22 -2.18 -7.32
CA SER A 95 3.90 -1.53 -6.19
C SER A 95 3.72 -2.32 -4.89
N TYR A 96 2.53 -2.89 -4.71
CA TYR A 96 2.18 -3.70 -3.56
C TYR A 96 2.95 -5.02 -3.48
N LEU A 97 3.15 -5.70 -4.60
CA LEU A 97 3.98 -6.92 -4.65
C LEU A 97 5.46 -6.62 -4.45
N GLN A 98 5.95 -5.46 -4.92
CA GLN A 98 7.36 -5.12 -4.84
C GLN A 98 7.78 -4.57 -3.46
N PHE A 99 6.97 -3.71 -2.85
CA PHE A 99 7.32 -2.99 -1.62
C PHE A 99 6.45 -3.37 -0.41
N GLY A 100 5.46 -4.24 -0.62
CA GLY A 100 4.50 -4.64 0.41
C GLY A 100 3.42 -3.60 0.70
N THR A 101 2.54 -3.97 1.64
CA THR A 101 1.35 -3.21 2.03
C THR A 101 1.67 -1.85 2.64
N LEU A 102 2.68 -1.80 3.51
CA LEU A 102 2.97 -0.63 4.33
C LEU A 102 3.50 0.54 3.49
N SER A 103 4.47 0.27 2.62
CA SER A 103 5.07 1.28 1.74
C SER A 103 4.07 1.80 0.70
N THR A 104 3.26 0.90 0.14
CA THR A 104 2.24 1.26 -0.86
C THR A 104 1.15 2.15 -0.26
N SER A 105 0.69 1.86 0.96
CA SER A 105 -0.29 2.70 1.67
C SER A 105 0.23 4.13 1.88
N MET A 106 1.50 4.28 2.26
CA MET A 106 2.14 5.60 2.40
C MET A 106 2.24 6.32 1.05
N ALA A 107 2.64 5.62 -0.01
CA ALA A 107 2.75 6.20 -1.36
C ALA A 107 1.39 6.67 -1.91
N GLN A 108 0.32 5.90 -1.67
CA GLN A 108 -1.04 6.29 -2.07
C GLN A 108 -1.52 7.51 -1.30
N THR A 109 -1.23 7.55 -0.01
CA THR A 109 -1.55 8.67 0.88
C THR A 109 -0.84 9.96 0.42
N LEU A 110 0.43 9.86 0.05
CA LEU A 110 1.19 10.97 -0.53
C LEU A 110 0.59 11.43 -1.87
N ARG A 111 0.23 10.50 -2.77
CA ARG A 111 -0.39 10.82 -4.06
C ARG A 111 -1.71 11.59 -3.89
N ILE A 112 -2.55 11.16 -2.96
CA ILE A 112 -3.83 11.83 -2.64
C ILE A 112 -3.55 13.25 -2.16
N MET A 113 -2.58 13.42 -1.26
CA MET A 113 -2.21 14.72 -0.71
C MET A 113 -1.67 15.68 -1.78
N ILE A 114 -0.79 15.21 -2.67
CA ILE A 114 -0.26 16.03 -3.77
C ILE A 114 -1.39 16.48 -4.70
N THR A 115 -2.32 15.57 -5.03
CA THR A 115 -3.44 15.89 -5.92
C THR A 115 -4.37 16.91 -5.26
N LEU A 116 -4.66 16.75 -3.96
CA LEU A 116 -5.47 17.69 -3.19
C LEU A 116 -4.84 19.08 -3.14
N LEU A 117 -3.53 19.16 -2.88
CA LEU A 117 -2.80 20.44 -2.88
C LEU A 117 -2.80 21.06 -4.28
N GLY A 118 -2.61 20.26 -5.32
CA GLY A 118 -2.68 20.69 -6.72
C GLY A 118 -4.05 21.24 -7.10
N THR A 119 -5.14 20.61 -6.65
CA THR A 119 -6.50 21.12 -6.90
C THR A 119 -6.74 22.45 -6.19
N VAL A 120 -6.33 22.60 -4.93
CA VAL A 120 -6.46 23.88 -4.21
C VAL A 120 -5.66 24.98 -4.91
N TYR A 121 -4.44 24.67 -5.37
CA TYR A 121 -3.60 25.63 -6.09
C TYR A 121 -4.21 26.04 -7.44
N LEU A 122 -4.79 25.09 -8.17
CA LEU A 122 -5.30 25.32 -9.54
C LEU A 122 -6.69 25.98 -9.58
N PHE A 123 -7.58 25.59 -8.66
CA PHE A 123 -8.97 26.11 -8.61
C PHE A 123 -9.13 27.31 -7.66
N HIS A 124 -8.09 27.62 -6.87
CA HIS A 124 -8.07 28.73 -5.92
C HIS A 124 -9.28 28.72 -4.96
N ASP A 125 -9.72 27.51 -4.59
CA ASP A 125 -10.81 27.30 -3.65
C ASP A 125 -10.41 27.74 -2.23
N PRO A 126 -11.35 28.27 -1.42
CA PRO A 126 -11.06 28.76 -0.08
C PRO A 126 -10.61 27.60 0.82
N PHE A 127 -9.31 27.56 1.09
CA PHE A 127 -8.68 26.55 1.94
C PHE A 127 -8.79 26.95 3.41
N SER A 128 -9.49 26.12 4.20
CA SER A 128 -9.70 26.42 5.62
C SER A 128 -8.39 26.34 6.42
N HIS A 129 -8.23 27.19 7.43
CA HIS A 129 -7.05 27.17 8.31
C HIS A 129 -6.80 25.80 8.95
N LEU A 130 -7.85 25.05 9.28
CA LEU A 130 -7.73 23.69 9.81
C LEU A 130 -7.18 22.70 8.77
N GLN A 131 -7.55 22.85 7.50
CA GLN A 131 -7.03 22.01 6.41
C GLN A 131 -5.54 22.29 6.19
N MET A 132 -5.11 23.55 6.29
CA MET A 132 -3.71 23.94 6.21
C MET A 132 -2.85 23.33 7.31
N ILE A 133 -3.35 23.33 8.54
CA ILE A 133 -2.66 22.67 9.67
C ILE A 133 -2.61 21.16 9.43
N GLY A 134 -3.72 20.55 9.02
CA GLY A 134 -3.79 19.11 8.73
C GLY A 134 -2.81 18.67 7.64
N THR A 135 -2.75 19.41 6.53
CA THR A 135 -1.82 19.15 5.42
C THR A 135 -0.37 19.31 5.85
N SER A 136 -0.06 20.32 6.67
CA SER A 136 1.28 20.51 7.22
C SER A 136 1.70 19.34 8.11
N PHE A 137 0.80 18.87 8.98
CA PHE A 137 1.06 17.72 9.85
C PHE A 137 1.26 16.42 9.06
N MET A 138 0.47 16.21 8.00
CA MET A 138 0.61 15.07 7.10
C MET A 138 1.97 15.06 6.37
N LEU A 139 2.41 16.21 5.88
CA LEU A 139 3.74 16.35 5.26
C LEU A 139 4.86 16.04 6.25
N LEU A 140 4.77 16.55 7.48
CA LEU A 140 5.72 16.26 8.54
C LEU A 140 5.75 14.77 8.89
N GLY A 141 4.59 14.11 8.95
CA GLY A 141 4.48 12.68 9.23
C GLY A 141 5.18 11.83 8.17
N ILE A 142 4.95 12.13 6.88
CA ILE A 142 5.60 11.42 5.77
C ILE A 142 7.11 11.67 5.78
N LEU A 143 7.55 12.92 6.01
CA LEU A 143 8.96 13.28 6.06
C LEU A 143 9.68 12.58 7.22
N CYS A 144 9.05 12.50 8.39
CA CYS A 144 9.57 11.79 9.55
C CYS A 144 9.71 10.29 9.27
N ASN A 145 8.68 9.66 8.69
CA ASN A 145 8.71 8.25 8.31
C ASN A 145 9.82 7.95 7.29
N PHE A 146 10.00 8.84 6.31
CA PHE A 146 11.09 8.73 5.35
C PHE A 146 12.46 8.85 6.04
N ALA A 147 12.66 9.84 6.91
CA ALA A 147 13.89 10.02 7.66
C ALA A 147 14.23 8.79 8.52
N GLN A 148 13.23 8.16 9.15
CA GLN A 148 13.41 6.90 9.88
C GLN A 148 13.84 5.75 8.97
N SER A 149 13.21 5.62 7.78
CA SER A 149 13.61 4.60 6.80
C SER A 149 15.08 4.74 6.39
N PHE A 150 15.57 5.98 6.21
CA PHE A 150 17.00 6.23 5.96
C PHE A 150 17.89 5.88 7.15
N ARG A 151 17.48 6.22 8.38
CA ARG A 151 18.23 5.88 9.61
C ARG A 151 18.40 4.37 9.75
N THR A 152 17.32 3.61 9.56
CA THR A 152 17.35 2.14 9.63
C THR A 152 18.28 1.54 8.58
N LYS A 153 18.26 2.03 7.33
CA LYS A 153 19.18 1.55 6.28
C LYS A 153 20.64 1.76 6.66
N ASN A 154 21.00 2.95 7.13
CA ASN A 154 22.38 3.25 7.54
C ASN A 154 22.84 2.39 8.72
N ILE A 155 21.96 2.10 9.68
CA ILE A 155 22.26 1.23 10.82
C ILE A 155 22.46 -0.21 10.35
N VAL A 156 21.57 -0.75 9.50
CA VAL A 156 21.68 -2.12 8.97
C VAL A 156 22.95 -2.29 8.14
N GLU A 157 23.29 -1.30 7.30
CA GLU A 157 24.51 -1.32 6.49
C GLU A 157 25.77 -1.27 7.38
N SER A 158 25.75 -0.46 8.43
CA SER A 158 26.84 -0.41 9.43
C SER A 158 26.99 -1.73 10.20
N SER A 159 25.89 -2.38 10.57
CA SER A 159 25.91 -3.68 11.26
C SER A 159 26.39 -4.82 10.36
N HIS A 160 25.97 -4.84 9.09
CA HIS A 160 26.45 -5.83 8.13
C HIS A 160 27.96 -5.65 7.86
N GLN A 161 28.40 -4.39 7.73
CA GLN A 161 29.82 -4.09 7.57
C GLN A 161 30.62 -4.49 8.82
N ASN A 162 30.13 -4.19 10.03
CA ASN A 162 30.78 -4.62 11.28
C ASN A 162 30.86 -6.15 11.40
N GLY A 163 29.80 -6.89 11.06
CA GLY A 163 29.81 -8.35 11.06
C GLY A 163 30.72 -8.97 9.99
N VAL A 164 30.90 -8.31 8.84
CA VAL A 164 31.91 -8.70 7.84
C VAL A 164 33.32 -8.43 8.36
N TRP A 165 33.56 -7.28 8.99
CA TRP A 165 34.85 -6.97 9.61
C TRP A 165 35.21 -7.96 10.74
N GLU A 166 34.25 -8.35 11.59
CA GLU A 166 34.46 -9.38 12.62
C GLU A 166 34.80 -10.74 12.02
N LYS A 167 34.14 -11.14 10.92
CA LYS A 167 34.45 -12.38 10.20
C LYS A 167 35.81 -12.33 9.50
N CYS A 168 36.19 -11.20 8.92
CA CYS A 168 37.48 -11.00 8.26
C CYS A 168 38.65 -10.88 9.26
N LEU A 169 38.41 -10.36 10.47
CA LEU A 169 39.45 -10.15 11.48
C LEU A 169 39.75 -11.38 12.35
N GLY A 170 38.99 -12.48 12.19
CA GLY A 170 39.30 -13.78 12.77
C GLY A 170 39.86 -13.71 14.18
N LYS A 171 39.17 -13.05 15.12
CA LYS A 171 39.69 -12.91 16.49
C LYS A 171 38.69 -13.31 17.57
N LYS A 172 39.12 -14.34 18.30
CA LYS A 172 38.67 -14.78 19.61
C LYS A 172 39.26 -13.83 20.67
N SER A 173 38.42 -13.09 21.39
CA SER A 173 38.53 -12.77 22.84
C SER A 173 37.85 -11.45 23.21
N GLY A 174 36.79 -11.57 24.02
CA GLY A 174 36.57 -10.86 25.29
C GLY A 174 36.63 -9.33 25.33
N LEU A 175 35.45 -8.73 25.50
CA LEU A 175 35.10 -7.60 26.40
C LEU A 175 33.63 -7.29 26.06
N GLU A 176 32.63 -7.66 26.87
CA GLU A 176 32.23 -7.00 28.14
C GLU A 176 32.29 -5.47 28.03
N ASP A 177 31.17 -4.83 28.37
CA ASP A 177 30.86 -3.39 28.32
C ASP A 177 30.18 -2.85 27.04
N LEU A 178 28.89 -3.19 26.86
CA LEU A 178 27.88 -2.15 26.59
C LEU A 178 26.46 -2.61 26.98
N GLU A 179 26.32 -3.07 28.23
CA GLU A 179 25.02 -3.10 28.90
C GLU A 179 24.67 -1.68 29.33
N SER A 180 23.91 -0.96 28.49
CA SER A 180 22.98 0.11 28.91
C SER A 180 22.38 0.78 27.68
N LEU A 181 21.12 0.46 27.38
CA LEU A 181 20.05 1.38 26.96
C LEU A 181 18.77 0.56 26.71
N PRO A 182 17.58 1.08 27.05
CA PRO A 182 16.38 0.29 27.20
C PRO A 182 15.88 -0.21 25.84
N LEU A 183 15.72 -1.52 25.72
CA LEU A 183 14.94 -2.15 24.66
C LEU A 183 13.49 -1.69 24.83
N VAL A 184 13.04 -0.83 23.91
CA VAL A 184 11.60 -0.73 23.63
C VAL A 184 11.27 -1.98 22.83
N ASP A 185 10.64 -2.94 23.52
CA ASP A 185 10.03 -4.11 22.89
C ASP A 185 9.04 -3.64 21.83
N SER A 186 9.41 -3.81 20.56
CA SER A 186 8.47 -3.82 19.46
C SER A 186 8.57 -5.21 18.86
N ASP A 187 7.69 -6.09 19.32
CA ASP A 187 7.36 -7.38 18.72
C ASP A 187 7.36 -7.27 17.19
N TYR A 188 8.43 -7.78 16.57
CA TYR A 188 8.45 -8.11 15.16
C TYR A 188 8.64 -9.62 15.09
N SER A 189 7.52 -10.33 15.20
CA SER A 189 7.42 -11.76 14.98
C SER A 189 7.80 -12.06 13.53
N SER A 190 9.08 -12.34 13.31
CA SER A 190 9.60 -12.96 12.10
C SER A 190 9.42 -14.47 12.22
N ASP A 191 8.31 -15.00 11.72
CA ASP A 191 8.21 -16.42 11.38
C ASP A 191 8.99 -16.66 10.08
N THR A 192 10.28 -16.90 10.23
CA THR A 192 11.11 -17.59 9.25
C THR A 192 11.29 -19.04 9.72
N GLY A 193 10.53 -19.95 9.12
CA GLY A 193 10.65 -21.39 9.36
C GLY A 193 10.76 -22.15 8.03
N THR A 194 11.96 -22.20 7.46
CA THR A 194 12.31 -23.17 6.40
C THR A 194 12.69 -24.52 7.02
N SER A 195 11.89 -25.54 6.67
CA SER A 195 12.24 -26.92 6.29
C SER A 195 13.20 -27.77 7.14
N THR A 196 12.76 -28.94 7.61
CA THR A 196 13.16 -30.31 7.16
C THR A 196 12.90 -31.42 8.22
N LEU A 197 12.56 -32.63 7.72
CA LEU A 197 12.63 -33.98 8.35
C LEU A 197 11.60 -34.25 9.47
N TYR A 198 10.63 -35.18 9.37
CA TYR A 198 10.48 -36.47 8.69
C TYR A 198 9.03 -36.68 8.21
#